data_AF-A0A9N8E322-F1
#
_entry.id   AF-A0A9N8E322-F1
#
_cell.length_a   1.000
_cell.length_b   1.000
_cell.length_c   1.000
_cell.angle_alpha   90.00
_cell.angle_beta   90.00
_cell.angle_gamma   90.00
#
_symmetry.space_group_name_H-M   'P 1'
#
loop_
_entity.id
_entity.type
_entity.pdbx_description
1 polymer ?
#
loop_
_entity_poly.entity_id
_entity_poly.type
_entity_poly.pdbx_seq_one_letter_code
_entity_poly.pdbx_strand_id
1 'polypeptide(L)'
;MADCWDAFGSDDDDESDNTEDPAAGTLADSTTPQDLKAASEISLYLVKTFLHANSQISVAQRRVGLVQLPVLSDNQDNETNDIQVQVWQDALKERGFSPVSVLKFSIEKASPFTDSSVDPILHDALIVLSGDTTFDQSTVWEHQKIYRSLVKGGILLLVVSTTGIENEQQTAPDPAKWMASSADGIIGLDNGSSSSNSDPVKVYTDDNRQILALQKRLCRIQEKSCRWLSSKHSVAHERTRALEATIPVTAHECHTSQLTSLSMERAVQRMQQYGYCILPSLLNATECLQWGHAVLTDLHQASQLLLQQEGVDIYHPHSSQKDPQSYRELSMREDLRMDLRDGPQLQKLRGGNNKPIVVKAANNNKDNPPTTNEENPFFRRHPSILEIVQRTMNPQKGTLYKGNFGRHNFEGSGPDGSYQDMRLSAIGGIVSLPGSADQALHADAPHLFETMTLPAHYINAFTMGCSGEDELVGCTAFVHGSHQIEFTARYMADEEEDNNNQVFDFLVRPQLELGDVVLFDCRTLHFGLGNQSQSVERPLLYCNMTHAWFHDPKNWDNHHPIFPSSDDYQ
;
A
#
# COMPACT_ATOMS: atom_id res chain seq x y z
N MET A 1 -6.36 -4.71 -28.66
CA MET A 1 -4.99 -4.92 -29.15
C MET A 1 -4.96 -4.53 -30.60
N ALA A 2 -4.76 -3.25 -30.87
CA ALA A 2 -4.57 -2.70 -32.21
C ALA A 2 -3.19 -2.04 -32.18
N ASP A 3 -2.39 -2.33 -33.21
CA ASP A 3 -1.01 -1.89 -33.37
C ASP A 3 -0.87 -0.37 -33.28
N CYS A 4 -0.11 0.08 -32.29
CA CYS A 4 0.35 1.46 -32.13
C CYS A 4 1.86 1.59 -32.36
N TRP A 5 2.45 0.71 -33.19
CA TRP A 5 3.90 0.63 -33.40
C TRP A 5 4.43 1.30 -34.69
N ASP A 6 3.59 1.90 -35.52
CA ASP A 6 4.02 2.52 -36.81
C ASP A 6 4.31 4.05 -36.73
N ALA A 7 4.63 4.58 -35.54
CA ALA A 7 4.89 6.03 -35.38
C ALA A 7 6.37 6.44 -35.49
N PHE A 8 7.28 5.55 -35.90
CA PHE A 8 8.67 5.91 -36.16
C PHE A 8 8.97 5.74 -37.64
N GLY A 9 8.92 6.86 -38.36
CA GLY A 9 9.22 6.95 -39.78
C GLY A 9 10.64 6.46 -40.07
N SER A 10 10.76 5.72 -41.16
CA SER A 10 12.03 5.48 -41.84
C SER A 10 12.47 6.78 -42.50
N ASP A 11 13.57 7.36 -42.02
CA ASP A 11 14.22 8.48 -42.70
C ASP A 11 14.94 7.95 -43.94
N ASP A 12 14.53 8.50 -45.09
CA ASP A 12 15.20 8.37 -46.37
C ASP A 12 16.49 9.21 -46.38
N ASP A 13 17.53 8.64 -46.98
CA ASP A 13 18.84 9.26 -47.21
C ASP A 13 18.71 10.47 -48.15
N ASP A 14 18.95 11.68 -47.64
CA ASP A 14 19.24 12.86 -48.46
C ASP A 14 20.58 13.49 -48.02
N GLU A 15 21.61 13.26 -48.83
CA GLU A 15 22.85 14.03 -48.84
C GLU A 15 22.57 15.45 -49.35
N SER A 16 22.80 16.50 -48.54
CA SER A 16 23.40 17.74 -49.05
C SER A 16 23.75 18.77 -47.97
N ASP A 17 24.88 19.42 -48.25
CA ASP A 17 25.32 20.78 -47.90
C ASP A 17 25.74 21.15 -46.47
N ASN A 18 27.08 21.24 -46.36
CA ASN A 18 27.84 22.08 -45.43
C ASN A 18 27.28 23.51 -45.39
N THR A 19 26.61 23.84 -44.29
CA THR A 19 26.44 25.24 -43.86
C THR A 19 26.95 25.37 -42.43
N GLU A 20 27.85 26.33 -42.24
CA GLU A 20 28.51 26.62 -40.97
C GLU A 20 27.47 27.08 -39.93
N ASP A 21 27.30 26.27 -38.89
CA ASP A 21 26.33 26.47 -37.82
C ASP A 21 26.84 27.52 -36.81
N PRO A 22 26.00 28.47 -36.36
CA PRO A 22 26.42 29.54 -35.47
C PRO A 22 26.45 29.06 -34.01
N ALA A 23 27.62 29.22 -33.38
CA ALA A 23 27.80 29.26 -31.93
C ALA A 23 27.18 28.09 -31.14
N ALA A 24 27.69 26.88 -31.36
CA ALA A 24 27.60 25.80 -30.36
C ALA A 24 28.27 26.27 -29.07
N GLY A 25 27.47 26.54 -28.03
CA GLY A 25 27.98 26.75 -26.68
C GLY A 25 28.82 25.55 -26.28
N THR A 26 30.08 25.79 -25.91
CA THR A 26 31.01 24.77 -25.44
C THR A 26 30.39 24.04 -24.24
N LEU A 27 29.81 22.87 -24.49
CA LEU A 27 29.49 21.88 -23.46
C LEU A 27 30.74 21.69 -22.60
N ALA A 28 30.57 21.75 -21.28
CA ALA A 28 31.68 21.61 -20.34
C ALA A 28 32.46 20.33 -20.65
N ASP A 29 33.80 20.45 -20.67
CA ASP A 29 34.79 19.47 -21.15
C ASP A 29 34.77 18.11 -20.39
N SER A 30 33.83 17.91 -19.46
CA SER A 30 33.76 16.76 -18.57
C SER A 30 32.57 15.80 -18.83
N THR A 31 31.65 16.10 -19.75
CA THR A 31 30.58 15.15 -20.12
C THR A 31 31.12 14.10 -21.09
N THR A 32 31.13 12.84 -20.68
CA THR A 32 31.60 11.78 -21.58
C THR A 32 30.46 11.31 -22.52
N PRO A 33 30.75 10.92 -23.77
CA PRO A 33 29.76 10.29 -24.66
C PRO A 33 29.06 9.06 -24.03
N GLN A 34 29.76 8.38 -23.11
CA GLN A 34 29.26 7.26 -22.33
C GLN A 34 28.16 7.68 -21.35
N ASP A 35 28.28 8.84 -20.68
CA ASP A 35 27.23 9.39 -19.80
C ASP A 35 25.92 9.61 -20.56
N LEU A 36 26.01 10.25 -21.72
CA LEU A 36 24.87 10.54 -22.59
C LEU A 36 24.19 9.26 -23.06
N LYS A 37 24.98 8.27 -23.48
CA LYS A 37 24.46 6.96 -23.92
C LYS A 37 23.77 6.23 -22.76
N ALA A 38 24.39 6.15 -21.59
CA ALA A 38 23.81 5.51 -20.42
C ALA A 38 22.50 6.19 -20.00
N ALA A 39 22.47 7.52 -19.91
CA ALA A 39 21.28 8.28 -19.56
C ALA A 39 20.13 8.07 -20.59
N SER A 40 20.45 8.05 -21.88
CA SER A 40 19.46 7.80 -22.94
C SER A 40 18.89 6.38 -22.90
N GLU A 41 19.73 5.35 -22.69
CA GLU A 41 19.27 3.96 -22.58
C GLU A 41 18.40 3.73 -21.34
N ILE A 42 18.80 4.29 -20.19
CA ILE A 42 18.04 4.16 -18.94
C ILE A 42 16.72 4.92 -18.99
N SER A 43 16.70 6.12 -19.58
CA SER A 43 15.43 6.86 -19.78
C SER A 43 14.47 6.06 -20.68
N LEU A 44 14.97 5.43 -21.75
CA LEU A 44 14.18 4.54 -22.61
C LEU A 44 13.68 3.29 -21.87
N TYR A 45 14.54 2.68 -21.05
CA TYR A 45 14.18 1.56 -20.19
C TYR A 45 13.03 1.91 -19.24
N LEU A 46 13.08 3.08 -18.59
CA LEU A 46 12.03 3.56 -17.69
C LEU A 46 10.71 3.81 -18.45
N VAL A 47 10.76 4.43 -19.64
CA VAL A 47 9.55 4.63 -20.47
C VAL A 47 8.86 3.29 -20.77
N LYS A 48 9.62 2.31 -21.27
CA LYS A 48 9.09 0.97 -21.58
C LYS A 48 8.48 0.31 -20.36
N THR A 49 9.18 0.36 -19.23
CA THR A 49 8.75 -0.26 -17.97
C THR A 49 7.47 0.38 -17.43
N PHE A 50 7.38 1.71 -17.42
CA PHE A 50 6.20 2.42 -16.90
C PHE A 50 4.97 2.29 -17.79
N LEU A 51 5.14 2.33 -19.12
CA LEU A 51 4.03 2.13 -20.05
C LEU A 51 3.49 0.70 -19.98
N HIS A 52 4.36 -0.30 -19.82
CA HIS A 52 3.94 -1.68 -19.59
C HIS A 52 3.20 -1.84 -18.25
N ALA A 53 3.70 -1.19 -17.20
CA ALA A 53 3.10 -1.28 -15.86
C ALA A 53 1.71 -0.62 -15.80
N ASN A 54 1.54 0.60 -16.33
CA ASN A 54 0.26 1.30 -16.39
C ASN A 54 0.28 2.34 -17.52
N SER A 55 -0.32 1.99 -18.66
CA SER A 55 -0.38 2.82 -19.86
C SER A 55 -1.37 3.99 -19.77
N GLN A 56 -2.22 4.03 -18.74
CA GLN A 56 -3.14 5.15 -18.52
C GLN A 56 -2.46 6.35 -17.85
N ILE A 57 -1.23 6.19 -17.36
CA ILE A 57 -0.43 7.26 -16.78
C ILE A 57 0.64 7.61 -17.78
N SER A 58 0.59 8.84 -18.29
CA SER A 58 1.60 9.34 -19.22
C SER A 58 2.97 9.40 -18.55
N VAL A 59 4.04 9.32 -19.36
CA VAL A 59 5.42 9.49 -18.88
C VAL A 59 5.60 10.85 -18.19
N ALA A 60 4.90 11.88 -18.67
CA ALA A 60 4.88 13.22 -18.10
C ALA A 60 4.11 13.36 -16.77
N GLN A 61 3.56 12.27 -16.24
CA GLN A 61 2.99 12.21 -14.89
C GLN A 61 3.84 11.34 -13.96
N ARG A 62 4.84 10.63 -14.49
CA ARG A 62 5.76 9.80 -13.71
C ARG A 62 6.82 10.65 -13.04
N ARG A 63 7.08 10.37 -11.78
CA ARG A 63 8.08 11.10 -10.98
C ARG A 63 9.37 10.31 -10.95
N VAL A 64 10.45 10.91 -11.45
CA VAL A 64 11.80 10.34 -11.38
C VAL A 64 12.68 11.25 -10.56
N GLY A 65 13.34 10.70 -9.54
CA GLY A 65 14.31 11.43 -8.73
C GLY A 65 15.73 11.06 -9.10
N LEU A 66 16.59 12.06 -9.24
CA LEU A 66 18.04 11.91 -9.36
C LEU A 66 18.65 12.12 -7.98
N VAL A 67 19.27 11.10 -7.42
CA VAL A 67 19.92 11.16 -6.11
C VAL A 67 21.40 11.42 -6.32
N GLN A 68 21.85 12.58 -5.83
CA GLN A 68 23.25 12.96 -5.80
C GLN A 68 23.79 12.67 -4.39
N LEU A 69 24.65 11.66 -4.27
CA LEU A 69 25.31 11.35 -3.01
C LEU A 69 26.47 12.33 -2.76
N PRO A 70 26.72 12.73 -1.50
CA PRO A 70 27.86 13.58 -1.18
C PRO A 70 29.17 12.85 -1.48
N VAL A 71 30.10 13.53 -2.17
CA VAL A 71 31.45 12.99 -2.38
C VAL A 71 32.27 13.26 -1.12
N LEU A 72 32.83 12.20 -0.53
CA LEU A 72 33.61 12.26 0.71
C LEU A 72 35.04 12.78 0.52
N SER A 73 35.43 13.19 -0.70
CA SER A 73 36.79 13.68 -0.94
C SER A 73 36.93 15.13 -0.47
N ASP A 74 38.00 15.41 0.28
CA ASP A 74 38.38 16.77 0.70
C ASP A 74 38.78 17.67 -0.49
N ASN A 75 38.83 17.14 -1.72
CA ASN A 75 39.16 17.88 -2.92
C ASN A 75 37.90 18.52 -3.52
N GLN A 76 37.84 19.86 -3.45
CA GLN A 76 36.70 20.74 -3.73
C GLN A 76 36.12 20.75 -5.16
N ASP A 77 36.40 19.77 -6.02
CA ASP A 77 35.92 19.79 -7.42
C ASP A 77 34.46 19.28 -7.54
N ASN A 78 33.54 19.98 -6.86
CA ASN A 78 32.09 19.73 -6.88
C ASN A 78 31.45 19.89 -8.27
N GLU A 79 32.11 20.58 -9.21
CA GLU A 79 31.58 20.88 -10.54
C GLU A 79 31.30 19.62 -11.38
N THR A 80 32.11 18.56 -11.21
CA THR A 80 31.98 17.32 -12.00
C THR A 80 30.69 16.55 -11.74
N ASN A 81 30.18 16.55 -10.50
CA ASN A 81 28.94 15.85 -10.16
C ASN A 81 27.70 16.59 -10.68
N ASP A 82 27.71 17.92 -10.65
CA ASP A 82 26.59 18.72 -11.13
C ASP A 82 26.40 18.57 -12.66
N ILE A 83 27.49 18.37 -13.40
CA ILE A 83 27.46 18.12 -14.85
C ILE A 83 26.80 16.77 -15.17
N GLN A 84 27.07 15.72 -14.37
CA GLN A 84 26.40 14.43 -14.56
C GLN A 84 24.88 14.54 -14.33
N VAL A 85 24.45 15.19 -13.23
CA VAL A 85 23.01 15.33 -12.93
C VAL A 85 22.24 15.99 -14.08
N GLN A 86 22.82 17.03 -14.71
CA GLN A 86 22.19 17.73 -15.82
C GLN A 86 21.98 16.82 -17.04
N VAL A 87 22.98 16.01 -17.40
CA VAL A 87 22.90 15.05 -18.52
C VAL A 87 21.75 14.05 -18.31
N TRP A 88 21.64 13.49 -17.10
CA TRP A 88 20.55 12.58 -16.74
C TRP A 88 19.20 13.27 -16.78
N GLN A 89 19.13 14.50 -16.27
CA GLN A 89 17.90 15.29 -16.26
C GLN A 89 17.42 15.62 -17.67
N ASP A 90 18.32 15.98 -18.58
CA ASP A 90 17.99 16.31 -19.96
C ASP A 90 17.54 15.08 -20.75
N ALA A 91 18.24 13.95 -20.61
CA ALA A 91 17.82 12.69 -21.23
C ALA A 91 16.42 12.25 -20.75
N LEU A 92 16.10 12.39 -19.46
CA LEU A 92 14.77 12.10 -18.94
C LEU A 92 13.71 13.08 -19.51
N LYS A 93 14.01 14.37 -19.56
CA LYS A 93 13.09 15.38 -20.12
C LYS A 93 12.83 15.17 -21.60
N GLU A 94 13.86 14.81 -22.38
CA GLU A 94 13.74 14.48 -23.80
C GLU A 94 12.78 13.30 -24.04
N ARG A 95 12.75 12.34 -23.10
CA ARG A 95 11.77 11.24 -23.11
C ARG A 95 10.38 11.62 -22.55
N GLY A 96 10.18 12.88 -22.17
CA GLY A 96 8.91 13.41 -21.69
C GLY A 96 8.65 13.25 -20.19
N PHE A 97 9.65 12.90 -19.37
CA PHE A 97 9.47 12.84 -17.92
C PHE A 97 9.31 14.24 -17.32
N SER A 98 8.30 14.42 -16.46
CA SER A 98 8.08 15.62 -15.66
C SER A 98 7.16 15.28 -14.47
N PRO A 99 7.50 15.63 -13.21
CA PRO A 99 8.72 16.28 -12.77
C PRO A 99 9.92 15.31 -12.69
N VAL A 100 11.11 15.83 -12.98
CA VAL A 100 12.40 15.22 -12.62
C VAL A 100 12.99 16.03 -11.48
N SER A 101 13.08 15.42 -10.30
CA SER A 101 13.60 16.06 -9.08
C SER A 101 15.08 15.72 -8.89
N VAL A 102 15.84 16.63 -8.27
CA VAL A 102 17.21 16.35 -7.81
C VAL A 102 17.17 16.33 -6.29
N LEU A 103 17.50 15.17 -5.71
CA LEU A 103 17.54 14.93 -4.28
C LEU A 103 18.99 15.03 -3.80
N LYS A 104 19.30 16.12 -3.11
CA LYS A 104 20.62 16.34 -2.48
C LYS A 104 20.51 15.96 -1.01
N PHE A 105 21.30 14.98 -0.58
CA PHE A 105 21.41 14.59 0.84
C PHE A 105 22.66 15.26 1.44
N SER A 106 22.50 15.87 2.61
CA SER A 106 23.58 16.53 3.35
C SER A 106 23.89 15.75 4.61
N ILE A 107 25.18 15.43 4.80
CA ILE A 107 25.72 14.69 5.95
C ILE A 107 25.53 15.48 7.26
N GLU A 108 25.52 16.82 7.20
CA GLU A 108 25.66 17.68 8.38
C GLU A 108 24.40 17.77 9.27
N LYS A 109 23.26 17.22 8.86
CA LYS A 109 22.01 17.25 9.65
C LYS A 109 21.43 15.86 9.87
N ALA A 110 22.22 14.99 10.50
CA ALA A 110 21.74 13.77 11.12
C ALA A 110 20.95 14.09 12.42
N SER A 111 19.82 14.83 12.34
CA SER A 111 18.83 14.76 13.42
C SER A 111 18.01 13.49 13.18
N PRO A 112 18.06 12.48 14.08
CA PRO A 112 17.63 11.14 13.72
C PRO A 112 16.11 10.98 13.49
N PHE A 113 15.21 11.79 14.09
CA PHE A 113 13.78 11.43 14.10
C PHE A 113 12.76 12.58 14.22
N THR A 114 13.17 13.86 14.14
CA THR A 114 12.28 14.94 14.66
C THR A 114 11.56 15.81 13.64
N ASP A 115 11.92 15.79 12.35
CA ASP A 115 11.20 16.60 11.35
C ASP A 115 10.24 15.71 10.54
N SER A 116 9.32 15.07 11.26
CA SER A 116 8.28 14.19 10.72
C SER A 116 7.12 14.96 10.06
N SER A 117 7.24 16.27 9.86
CA SER A 117 6.09 17.10 9.48
C SER A 117 5.85 17.19 7.96
N VAL A 118 6.75 16.65 7.14
CA VAL A 118 6.57 16.67 5.68
C VAL A 118 6.67 15.25 5.14
N ASP A 119 5.54 14.72 4.69
CA ASP A 119 5.49 13.44 3.97
C ASP A 119 6.48 13.50 2.79
N PRO A 120 7.40 12.52 2.66
CA PRO A 120 8.39 12.55 1.60
C PRO A 120 7.69 12.52 0.23
N ILE A 121 8.18 13.33 -0.70
CA ILE A 121 7.73 13.25 -2.08
C ILE A 121 8.09 11.86 -2.61
N LEU A 122 7.06 11.11 -3.00
CA LEU A 122 7.22 9.79 -3.57
C LEU A 122 7.60 9.86 -5.05
N HIS A 123 8.43 8.92 -5.49
CA HIS A 123 8.91 8.77 -6.87
C HIS A 123 8.59 7.36 -7.38
N ASP A 124 8.32 7.25 -8.69
CA ASP A 124 8.16 5.97 -9.38
C ASP A 124 9.53 5.30 -9.62
N ALA A 125 10.56 6.12 -9.85
CA ALA A 125 11.94 5.66 -9.92
C ALA A 125 12.92 6.64 -9.26
N LEU A 126 14.00 6.10 -8.72
CA LEU A 126 15.15 6.85 -8.22
C LEU A 126 16.42 6.36 -8.91
N ILE A 127 17.23 7.29 -9.42
CA ILE A 127 18.53 7.02 -10.03
C ILE A 127 19.61 7.53 -9.08
N VAL A 128 20.39 6.63 -8.50
CA VAL A 128 21.47 6.96 -7.58
C VAL A 128 22.76 7.10 -8.38
N LEU A 129 23.25 8.34 -8.44
CA LEU A 129 24.51 8.70 -9.09
C LEU A 129 25.60 8.67 -8.02
N SER A 130 26.42 7.61 -8.02
CA SER A 130 27.52 7.43 -7.07
C SER A 130 28.85 7.63 -7.78
N GLY A 131 29.60 8.68 -7.39
CA GLY A 131 30.91 9.00 -7.96
C GLY A 131 32.05 8.09 -7.48
N ASP A 132 31.97 7.56 -6.26
CA ASP A 132 32.98 6.65 -5.71
C ASP A 132 32.37 5.67 -4.69
N THR A 133 32.70 4.38 -4.80
CA THR A 133 31.91 3.27 -4.23
C THR A 133 32.25 2.90 -2.79
N THR A 134 32.92 3.77 -2.03
CA THR A 134 33.28 3.45 -0.64
C THR A 134 32.06 3.64 0.29
N PHE A 135 31.28 2.56 0.43
CA PHE A 135 30.15 2.48 1.35
C PHE A 135 30.63 2.35 2.79
N ASP A 136 30.53 3.42 3.56
CA ASP A 136 30.69 3.38 5.02
C ASP A 136 29.32 3.30 5.73
N GLN A 137 29.33 3.07 7.05
CA GLN A 137 28.09 3.01 7.85
C GLN A 137 27.32 4.33 7.91
N SER A 138 27.94 5.47 7.61
CA SER A 138 27.27 6.77 7.63
C SER A 138 26.27 6.94 6.49
N THR A 139 26.45 6.20 5.38
CA THR A 139 25.53 6.16 4.23
C THR A 139 24.20 5.43 4.48
N VAL A 140 24.12 4.60 5.54
CA VAL A 140 22.93 3.77 5.82
C VAL A 140 21.67 4.60 6.04
N TRP A 141 21.79 5.76 6.71
CA TRP A 141 20.64 6.65 6.96
C TRP A 141 20.12 7.31 5.69
N GLU A 142 21.01 7.66 4.75
CA GLU A 142 20.63 8.21 3.46
C GLU A 142 19.89 7.17 2.63
N HIS A 143 20.30 5.91 2.70
CA HIS A 143 19.59 4.81 2.03
C HIS A 143 18.16 4.66 2.53
N GLN A 144 17.91 4.78 3.83
CA GLN A 144 16.54 4.74 4.36
C GLN A 144 15.69 5.90 3.84
N LYS A 145 16.26 7.11 3.72
CA LYS A 145 15.56 8.26 3.13
C LYS A 145 15.23 8.03 1.65
N ILE A 146 16.22 7.61 0.86
CA ILE A 146 16.05 7.25 -0.55
C ILE A 146 14.94 6.19 -0.69
N TYR A 147 15.00 5.15 0.14
CA TYR A 147 14.03 4.07 0.14
C TYR A 147 12.61 4.54 0.49
N ARG A 148 12.47 5.43 1.48
CA ARG A 148 11.18 6.03 1.88
C ARG A 148 10.62 6.97 0.79
N SER A 149 11.47 7.59 -0.03
CA SER A 149 11.08 8.42 -1.17
C SER A 149 10.64 7.64 -2.42
N LEU A 150 10.73 6.31 -2.42
CA LEU A 150 10.29 5.45 -3.52
C LEU A 150 8.90 4.86 -3.21
N VAL A 151 7.99 4.86 -4.17
CA VAL A 151 6.71 4.14 -4.01
C VAL A 151 6.94 2.64 -3.86
N LYS A 152 6.02 1.93 -3.20
CA LYS A 152 6.06 0.46 -3.15
C LYS A 152 5.90 -0.10 -4.56
N GLY A 153 6.82 -0.97 -4.99
CA GLY A 153 6.93 -1.42 -6.39
C GLY A 153 7.74 -0.49 -7.31
N GLY A 154 8.21 0.67 -6.82
CA GLY A 154 9.04 1.59 -7.58
C GLY A 154 10.44 1.03 -7.88
N ILE A 155 11.13 1.66 -8.82
CA ILE A 155 12.42 1.19 -9.34
C ILE A 155 13.57 2.02 -8.76
N LEU A 156 14.57 1.35 -8.21
CA LEU A 156 15.83 1.96 -7.81
C LEU A 156 16.91 1.56 -8.82
N LEU A 157 17.53 2.55 -9.44
CA LEU A 157 18.62 2.37 -10.39
C LEU A 157 19.93 2.80 -9.73
N LEU A 158 20.87 1.87 -9.58
CA LEU A 158 22.18 2.12 -9.00
C LEU A 158 23.23 2.18 -10.11
N VAL A 159 23.90 3.32 -10.25
CA VAL A 159 25.03 3.49 -11.17
C VAL A 159 26.30 3.09 -10.42
N VAL A 160 26.95 2.01 -10.86
CA VAL A 160 28.15 1.43 -10.23
C VAL A 160 29.33 1.60 -11.17
N SER A 161 30.41 2.23 -10.71
CA SER A 161 31.67 2.28 -11.47
C SER A 161 32.37 0.91 -11.44
N THR A 162 32.84 0.44 -12.60
CA THR A 162 33.67 -0.76 -12.73
C THR A 162 35.16 -0.45 -12.77
N THR A 163 35.54 0.83 -12.91
CA THR A 163 36.95 1.23 -12.94
C THR A 163 37.60 1.04 -11.57
N GLY A 164 38.63 0.20 -11.47
CA GLY A 164 39.39 -0.04 -10.23
C GLY A 164 39.17 -1.41 -9.58
N ILE A 165 38.27 -2.25 -10.09
CA ILE A 165 38.00 -3.60 -9.56
C ILE A 165 39.09 -4.63 -9.96
N GLU A 166 40.09 -4.24 -10.77
CA GLU A 166 41.14 -5.15 -11.25
C GLU A 166 42.04 -5.71 -10.13
N ASN A 167 42.02 -5.14 -8.93
CA ASN A 167 42.67 -5.75 -7.77
C ASN A 167 41.70 -6.73 -7.08
N GLU A 168 41.99 -8.04 -7.18
CA GLU A 168 41.23 -9.19 -6.64
C GLU A 168 40.82 -9.10 -5.14
N GLN A 169 41.25 -8.09 -4.40
CA GLN A 169 40.91 -7.88 -2.99
C GLN A 169 39.83 -6.82 -2.72
N GLN A 170 39.43 -6.01 -3.71
CA GLN A 170 38.28 -5.11 -3.56
C GLN A 170 37.04 -5.75 -4.18
N THR A 171 36.25 -6.41 -3.35
CA THR A 171 34.92 -6.87 -3.77
C THR A 171 34.09 -5.65 -4.16
N ALA A 172 33.58 -5.63 -5.39
CA ALA A 172 32.60 -4.66 -5.84
C ALA A 172 31.51 -4.46 -4.76
N PRO A 173 30.95 -3.25 -4.60
CA PRO A 173 29.87 -3.03 -3.64
C PRO A 173 28.78 -4.06 -3.90
N ASP A 174 28.62 -4.98 -2.95
CA ASP A 174 27.67 -6.08 -3.07
C ASP A 174 26.27 -5.49 -2.96
N PRO A 175 25.49 -5.40 -4.06
CA PRO A 175 24.13 -4.90 -4.00
C PRO A 175 23.26 -5.75 -3.07
N ALA A 176 23.65 -7.01 -2.82
CA ALA A 176 23.00 -7.83 -1.81
C ALA A 176 23.19 -7.30 -0.39
N LYS A 177 24.27 -6.55 -0.09
CA LYS A 177 24.41 -5.83 1.20
C LYS A 177 23.50 -4.61 1.30
N TRP A 178 23.23 -3.91 0.19
CA TRP A 178 22.17 -2.89 0.13
C TRP A 178 20.79 -3.50 0.42
N MET A 179 20.52 -4.67 -0.18
CA MET A 179 19.27 -5.41 0.01
C MET A 179 19.14 -6.05 1.40
N ALA A 180 20.25 -6.49 2.01
CA ALA A 180 20.25 -7.19 3.29
C ALA A 180 20.27 -6.25 4.51
N SER A 181 20.85 -5.04 4.37
CA SER A 181 20.87 -4.04 5.45
C SER A 181 19.56 -3.27 5.57
N SER A 182 18.79 -3.16 4.49
CA SER A 182 17.39 -2.75 4.56
C SER A 182 16.54 -3.99 4.90
N ALA A 183 16.26 -4.20 6.19
CA ALA A 183 15.24 -5.15 6.63
C ALA A 183 13.89 -4.96 5.91
N ASP A 184 13.71 -3.83 5.23
CA ASP A 184 12.51 -3.36 4.57
C ASP A 184 12.34 -3.79 3.10
N GLY A 185 13.27 -4.54 2.51
CA GLY A 185 12.95 -5.38 1.35
C GLY A 185 12.96 -4.69 -0.02
N ILE A 186 14.16 -4.58 -0.57
CA ILE A 186 14.36 -4.48 -2.01
C ILE A 186 14.47 -5.90 -2.58
N ILE A 187 13.92 -6.13 -3.77
CA ILE A 187 14.05 -7.36 -4.55
C ILE A 187 14.62 -7.02 -5.92
N GLY A 188 15.42 -7.90 -6.51
CA GLY A 188 15.67 -7.83 -7.95
C GLY A 188 14.37 -7.90 -8.73
N LEU A 189 14.36 -7.33 -9.93
CA LEU A 189 13.22 -7.42 -10.83
C LEU A 189 13.03 -8.87 -11.25
N ASP A 190 11.85 -9.43 -10.98
CA ASP A 190 11.53 -10.79 -11.36
C ASP A 190 11.26 -10.86 -12.86
N ASN A 191 12.09 -11.61 -13.61
CA ASN A 191 11.86 -11.91 -15.02
C ASN A 191 10.88 -13.08 -15.23
N GLY A 192 10.10 -13.46 -14.20
CA GLY A 192 9.14 -14.56 -14.21
C GLY A 192 9.72 -15.89 -13.74
N SER A 193 10.83 -15.90 -13.00
CA SER A 193 11.47 -17.11 -12.46
C SER A 193 11.33 -17.17 -10.95
N SER A 194 10.61 -18.18 -10.47
CA SER A 194 10.21 -18.43 -9.07
C SER A 194 11.33 -18.57 -8.00
N SER A 195 12.59 -18.24 -8.29
CA SER A 195 13.67 -18.31 -7.29
C SER A 195 13.61 -17.13 -6.33
N SER A 196 13.49 -17.43 -5.04
CA SER A 196 13.29 -16.48 -3.92
C SER A 196 14.43 -15.48 -3.66
N ASN A 197 15.50 -15.50 -4.46
CA ASN A 197 16.55 -14.48 -4.48
C ASN A 197 16.52 -13.86 -5.88
N SER A 198 15.79 -12.76 -6.05
CA SER A 198 15.89 -12.01 -7.29
C SER A 198 17.15 -11.16 -7.23
N ASP A 199 18.15 -11.59 -7.99
CA ASP A 199 19.37 -10.83 -8.20
C ASP A 199 19.05 -9.48 -8.89
N PRO A 200 19.83 -8.42 -8.63
CA PRO A 200 19.68 -7.14 -9.32
C PRO A 200 19.74 -7.34 -10.83
N VAL A 201 18.84 -6.71 -11.58
CA VAL A 201 18.83 -6.82 -13.05
C VAL A 201 19.81 -5.81 -13.64
N LYS A 202 20.80 -6.29 -14.39
CA LYS A 202 21.71 -5.43 -15.16
C LYS A 202 20.93 -4.83 -16.32
N VAL A 203 20.73 -3.51 -16.31
CA VAL A 203 19.99 -2.78 -17.35
C VAL A 203 20.90 -2.08 -18.35
N TYR A 204 22.14 -1.75 -17.94
CA TYR A 204 23.15 -1.15 -18.81
C TYR A 204 24.55 -1.56 -18.34
N THR A 205 25.48 -1.71 -19.28
CA THR A 205 26.89 -2.00 -18.98
C THR A 205 27.76 -1.41 -20.08
N ASP A 206 28.83 -0.73 -19.69
CA ASP A 206 29.94 -0.33 -20.55
C ASP A 206 31.28 -0.70 -19.88
N ASP A 207 32.40 -0.27 -20.47
CA ASP A 207 33.74 -0.61 -19.97
C ASP A 207 34.01 -0.09 -18.55
N ASN A 208 33.36 1.02 -18.17
CA ASN A 208 33.65 1.76 -16.95
C ASN A 208 32.52 1.70 -15.92
N ARG A 209 31.32 1.20 -16.28
CA ARG A 209 30.13 1.27 -15.44
C ARG A 209 29.14 0.13 -15.69
N GLN A 210 28.38 -0.16 -14.64
CA GLN A 210 27.22 -1.04 -14.67
C GLN A 210 26.04 -0.35 -13.99
N ILE A 211 24.86 -0.40 -14.61
CA ILE A 211 23.62 0.09 -13.98
C ILE A 211 22.75 -1.08 -13.59
N LEU A 212 22.39 -1.11 -12.32
CA LEU A 212 21.58 -2.15 -11.71
C LEU A 212 20.20 -1.62 -11.39
N ALA A 213 19.17 -2.36 -11.82
CA ALA A 213 17.80 -2.10 -11.48
C ALA A 213 17.34 -3.03 -10.35
N LEU A 214 16.73 -2.40 -9.35
CA LEU A 214 16.18 -2.98 -8.14
C LEU A 214 14.74 -2.52 -7.99
N GLN A 215 13.88 -3.32 -7.36
CA GLN A 215 12.50 -2.97 -7.12
C GLN A 215 12.17 -2.96 -5.63
N LYS A 216 11.53 -1.89 -5.16
CA LYS A 216 10.99 -1.83 -3.80
C LYS A 216 9.84 -2.83 -3.66
N ARG A 217 9.81 -3.63 -2.60
CA ARG A 217 8.71 -4.59 -2.39
C ARG A 217 7.36 -3.87 -2.32
N LEU A 218 6.34 -4.50 -2.90
CA LEU A 218 4.96 -4.00 -2.88
C LEU A 218 4.32 -4.12 -1.49
N CYS A 219 4.59 -5.22 -0.80
CA CYS A 219 4.05 -5.51 0.53
C CYS A 219 5.08 -6.34 1.31
N ARG A 220 5.21 -6.04 2.61
CA ARG A 220 5.97 -6.84 3.55
C ARG A 220 5.06 -7.90 4.18
N ILE A 221 5.66 -8.96 4.70
CA ILE A 221 4.94 -9.94 5.52
C ILE A 221 5.57 -10.03 6.90
N GLN A 222 4.77 -10.37 7.90
CA GLN A 222 5.25 -10.58 9.26
C GLN A 222 5.83 -11.99 9.41
N GLU A 223 7.17 -12.12 9.38
CA GLU A 223 7.84 -13.43 9.34
C GLU A 223 8.03 -14.07 10.72
N LYS A 224 8.14 -13.24 11.77
CA LYS A 224 8.54 -13.66 13.13
C LYS A 224 7.36 -14.00 14.06
N SER A 225 6.12 -13.89 13.59
CA SER A 225 4.92 -14.24 14.36
C SER A 225 4.46 -15.69 14.10
N CYS A 226 3.44 -16.16 14.83
CA CYS A 226 2.82 -17.48 14.67
C CYS A 226 3.77 -18.68 14.88
N ARG A 227 4.38 -18.81 16.06
CA ARG A 227 5.28 -19.94 16.40
C ARG A 227 4.61 -21.31 16.34
N TRP A 228 3.28 -21.35 16.32
CA TRP A 228 2.48 -22.56 16.18
C TRP A 228 2.38 -23.05 14.72
N LEU A 229 2.82 -22.27 13.73
CA LEU A 229 2.90 -22.74 12.35
C LEU A 229 3.92 -23.88 12.22
N SER A 230 3.60 -24.83 11.35
CA SER A 230 4.47 -25.96 11.04
C SER A 230 5.82 -25.47 10.50
N SER A 231 6.90 -26.19 10.81
CA SER A 231 8.22 -25.94 10.21
C SER A 231 8.25 -26.13 8.68
N LYS A 232 7.21 -26.76 8.11
CA LYS A 232 7.02 -26.90 6.66
C LYS A 232 6.36 -25.67 6.01
N HIS A 233 5.81 -24.76 6.82
CA HIS A 233 5.15 -23.56 6.33
C HIS A 233 6.15 -22.67 5.58
N SER A 234 5.77 -22.24 4.37
CA SER A 234 6.66 -21.50 3.48
C SER A 234 6.36 -20.00 3.54
N VAL A 235 7.23 -19.26 4.23
CA VAL A 235 7.24 -17.79 4.20
C VAL A 235 7.37 -17.26 2.77
N ALA A 236 8.08 -17.95 1.90
CA ALA A 236 8.17 -17.57 0.48
C ALA A 236 6.80 -17.62 -0.22
N HIS A 237 5.97 -18.63 0.06
CA HIS A 237 4.61 -18.69 -0.48
C HIS A 237 3.72 -17.56 0.08
N GLU A 238 3.87 -17.18 1.36
CA GLU A 238 3.18 -16.01 1.89
C GLU A 238 3.57 -14.74 1.12
N ARG A 239 4.88 -14.53 0.84
CA ARG A 239 5.36 -13.37 0.08
C ARG A 239 4.74 -13.34 -1.32
N THR A 240 4.75 -14.46 -2.03
CA THR A 240 4.14 -14.56 -3.37
C THR A 240 2.67 -14.18 -3.35
N ARG A 241 1.88 -14.70 -2.39
CA ARG A 241 0.45 -14.40 -2.29
C ARG A 241 0.18 -12.95 -1.85
N ALA A 242 1.00 -12.39 -0.97
CA ALA A 242 0.93 -10.97 -0.61
C ALA A 242 1.18 -10.10 -1.85
N LEU A 243 2.20 -10.43 -2.66
CA LEU A 243 2.48 -9.75 -3.93
C LEU A 243 1.31 -9.87 -4.92
N GLU A 244 0.74 -11.06 -5.08
CA GLU A 244 -0.41 -11.30 -5.95
C GLU A 244 -1.64 -10.47 -5.57
N ALA A 245 -1.90 -10.29 -4.27
CA ALA A 245 -3.02 -9.50 -3.78
C ALA A 245 -2.73 -7.98 -3.72
N THR A 246 -1.48 -7.55 -3.87
CA THR A 246 -1.10 -6.12 -3.78
C THR A 246 -1.15 -5.45 -5.14
N ILE A 247 -1.72 -4.25 -5.19
CA ILE A 247 -1.81 -3.43 -6.41
C ILE A 247 -0.62 -2.48 -6.45
N PRO A 248 0.22 -2.51 -7.50
CA PRO A 248 1.23 -1.48 -7.70
C PRO A 248 0.55 -0.12 -7.89
N VAL A 249 0.89 0.84 -7.03
CA VAL A 249 0.39 2.23 -7.08
C VAL A 249 1.55 3.15 -7.46
N THR A 250 1.27 4.08 -8.36
CA THR A 250 2.26 5.01 -8.88
C THR A 250 2.40 6.24 -7.99
N ALA A 251 3.51 6.97 -8.13
CA ALA A 251 3.71 8.21 -7.37
C ALA A 251 2.63 9.26 -7.69
N HIS A 252 2.14 9.27 -8.93
CA HIS A 252 1.04 10.11 -9.34
C HIS A 252 -0.25 9.78 -8.57
N GLU A 253 -0.66 8.51 -8.56
CA GLU A 253 -1.88 8.05 -7.88
C GLU A 253 -1.81 8.25 -6.36
N CYS A 254 -0.64 8.02 -5.73
CA CYS A 254 -0.44 8.32 -4.31
C CYS A 254 -0.58 9.83 -4.05
N HIS A 255 0.01 10.68 -4.90
CA HIS A 255 -0.01 12.13 -4.72
C HIS A 255 -1.41 12.72 -4.91
N THR A 256 -2.19 12.20 -5.85
CA THR A 256 -3.56 12.68 -6.12
C THR A 256 -4.60 11.98 -5.26
N SER A 257 -4.23 10.93 -4.51
CA SER A 257 -5.15 10.00 -3.84
C SER A 257 -6.24 9.51 -4.79
N GLN A 258 -5.88 9.22 -6.04
CA GLN A 258 -6.80 8.76 -7.08
C GLN A 258 -6.14 7.68 -7.94
N LEU A 259 -6.68 6.47 -7.87
CA LEU A 259 -6.27 5.35 -8.73
C LEU A 259 -6.80 5.52 -10.16
N THR A 260 -6.03 5.07 -11.15
CA THR A 260 -6.53 4.98 -12.51
C THR A 260 -7.55 3.86 -12.68
N SER A 261 -8.28 3.88 -13.79
CA SER A 261 -9.26 2.82 -14.10
C SER A 261 -8.60 1.44 -14.20
N LEU A 262 -7.38 1.36 -14.73
CA LEU A 262 -6.62 0.12 -14.81
C LEU A 262 -6.23 -0.42 -13.42
N SER A 263 -5.76 0.46 -12.53
CA SER A 263 -5.41 0.09 -11.15
C SER A 263 -6.64 -0.39 -10.37
N MET A 264 -7.77 0.30 -10.52
CA MET A 264 -9.05 -0.11 -9.92
C MET A 264 -9.55 -1.44 -10.49
N GLU A 265 -9.41 -1.67 -11.80
CA GLU A 265 -9.77 -2.95 -12.42
C GLU A 265 -8.94 -4.10 -11.86
N ARG A 266 -7.62 -3.91 -11.72
CA ARG A 266 -6.72 -4.88 -11.07
C ARG A 266 -7.17 -5.15 -9.63
N ALA A 267 -7.48 -4.12 -8.85
CA ALA A 267 -7.98 -4.27 -7.49
C ALA A 267 -9.26 -5.12 -7.42
N VAL A 268 -10.23 -4.85 -8.30
CA VAL A 268 -11.47 -5.64 -8.41
C VAL A 268 -11.16 -7.10 -8.79
N GLN A 269 -10.24 -7.33 -9.72
CA GLN A 269 -9.81 -8.68 -10.09
C GLN A 269 -9.19 -9.42 -8.90
N ARG A 270 -8.34 -8.76 -8.10
CA ARG A 270 -7.72 -9.36 -6.91
C ARG A 270 -8.74 -9.68 -5.82
N MET A 271 -9.69 -8.77 -5.55
CA MET A 271 -10.81 -9.03 -4.65
C MET A 271 -11.61 -10.27 -5.09
N GLN A 272 -11.94 -10.37 -6.38
CA GLN A 272 -12.68 -11.51 -6.92
C GLN A 272 -11.89 -12.83 -6.83
N GLN A 273 -10.59 -12.78 -7.10
CA GLN A 273 -9.74 -13.97 -7.15
C GLN A 273 -9.30 -14.46 -5.77
N TYR A 274 -8.99 -13.55 -4.85
CA TYR A 274 -8.28 -13.85 -3.61
C TYR A 274 -9.05 -13.50 -2.35
N GLY A 275 -10.16 -12.75 -2.47
CA GLY A 275 -10.99 -12.32 -1.35
C GLY A 275 -10.52 -11.00 -0.73
N TYR A 276 -9.32 -10.54 -1.08
CA TYR A 276 -8.78 -9.27 -0.59
C TYR A 276 -7.85 -8.62 -1.61
N CYS A 277 -7.58 -7.32 -1.44
CA CYS A 277 -6.53 -6.61 -2.14
C CYS A 277 -5.87 -5.57 -1.24
N ILE A 278 -4.60 -5.27 -1.50
CA ILE A 278 -3.80 -4.29 -0.75
C ILE A 278 -3.47 -3.11 -1.68
N LEU A 279 -3.76 -1.91 -1.21
CA LEU A 279 -3.55 -0.63 -1.89
C LEU A 279 -2.49 0.17 -1.11
N PRO A 280 -1.21 0.05 -1.47
CA PRO A 280 -0.11 0.67 -0.74
C PRO A 280 -0.14 2.19 -0.85
N SER A 281 0.09 2.88 0.27
CA SER A 281 0.27 4.33 0.34
C SER A 281 -0.81 5.15 -0.40
N LEU A 282 -2.05 4.66 -0.40
CA LEU A 282 -3.17 5.35 -1.06
C LEU A 282 -3.70 6.52 -0.22
N LEU A 283 -3.73 6.35 1.10
CA LEU A 283 -4.21 7.37 2.03
C LEU A 283 -3.05 8.23 2.53
N ASN A 284 -3.39 9.44 3.00
CA ASN A 284 -2.43 10.27 3.70
C ASN A 284 -2.03 9.63 5.05
N ALA A 285 -0.74 9.40 5.25
CA ALA A 285 -0.21 8.73 6.44
C ALA A 285 -0.42 9.55 7.71
N THR A 286 -0.28 10.88 7.63
CA THR A 286 -0.50 11.81 8.74
C THR A 286 -1.96 11.78 9.19
N GLU A 287 -2.90 11.75 8.24
CA GLU A 287 -4.33 11.62 8.54
C GLU A 287 -4.63 10.27 9.19
N CYS A 288 -4.09 9.15 8.68
CA CYS A 288 -4.25 7.84 9.29
C CYS A 288 -3.79 7.83 10.76
N LEU A 289 -2.63 8.45 11.04
CA LEU A 289 -2.09 8.57 12.39
C LEU A 289 -2.99 9.45 13.29
N GLN A 290 -3.54 10.54 12.76
CA GLN A 290 -4.49 11.40 13.48
C GLN A 290 -5.74 10.62 13.91
N TRP A 291 -6.31 9.81 13.01
CA TRP A 291 -7.44 8.95 13.34
C TRP A 291 -7.08 7.87 14.36
N GLY A 292 -5.89 7.27 14.26
CA GLY A 292 -5.39 6.33 15.25
C GLY A 292 -5.25 6.95 16.64
N HIS A 293 -4.71 8.17 16.74
CA HIS A 293 -4.64 8.92 17.99
C HIS A 293 -6.02 9.24 18.57
N ALA A 294 -7.01 9.56 17.73
CA ALA A 294 -8.39 9.77 18.18
C ALA A 294 -8.98 8.49 18.78
N VAL A 295 -8.81 7.33 18.13
CA VAL A 295 -9.24 6.03 18.66
C VAL A 295 -8.60 5.73 20.01
N LEU A 296 -7.28 5.90 20.14
CA LEU A 296 -6.58 5.64 21.40
C LEU A 296 -7.03 6.58 22.52
N THR A 297 -7.20 7.87 22.21
CA THR A 297 -7.69 8.87 23.17
C THR A 297 -9.07 8.50 23.69
N ASP A 298 -9.99 8.14 22.79
CA ASP A 298 -11.35 7.73 23.16
C ASP A 298 -11.35 6.40 23.93
N LEU A 299 -10.49 5.43 23.60
CA LEU A 299 -10.32 4.20 24.36
C LEU A 299 -9.82 4.45 25.78
N HIS A 300 -8.80 5.31 25.95
CA HIS A 300 -8.26 5.67 27.25
C HIS A 300 -9.32 6.35 28.12
N GLN A 301 -10.12 7.25 27.53
CA GLN A 301 -11.22 7.90 28.22
C GLN A 301 -12.32 6.90 28.62
N ALA A 302 -12.72 6.01 27.70
CA ALA A 302 -13.69 4.95 27.98
C ALA A 302 -13.23 4.05 29.13
N SER A 303 -11.95 3.66 29.14
CA SER A 303 -11.36 2.87 30.23
C SER A 303 -11.47 3.57 31.59
N GLN A 304 -11.19 4.88 31.64
CA GLN A 304 -11.28 5.64 32.90
C GLN A 304 -12.73 5.71 33.40
N LEU A 305 -13.68 5.95 32.50
CA LEU A 305 -15.11 6.01 32.83
C LEU A 305 -15.61 4.65 33.35
N LEU A 306 -15.32 3.57 32.64
CA LEU A 306 -15.71 2.21 33.03
C LEU A 306 -15.12 1.81 34.39
N LEU A 307 -13.87 2.16 34.66
CA LEU A 307 -13.23 1.89 35.95
C LEU A 307 -13.91 2.67 37.09
N GLN A 308 -14.18 3.95 36.88
CA GLN A 308 -14.77 4.83 37.89
C GLN A 308 -16.23 4.52 38.18
N GLN A 309 -17.02 4.27 37.14
CA GLN A 309 -18.48 4.13 37.23
C GLN A 309 -18.92 2.69 37.48
N GLU A 310 -18.22 1.73 36.87
CA GLU A 310 -18.64 0.33 36.88
C GLU A 310 -17.66 -0.62 37.57
N GLY A 311 -16.44 -0.15 37.88
CA GLY A 311 -15.38 -0.97 38.44
C GLY A 311 -14.77 -1.92 37.41
N VAL A 312 -14.86 -1.61 36.11
CA VAL A 312 -14.33 -2.42 35.01
C VAL A 312 -13.00 -1.83 34.53
N ASP A 313 -11.90 -2.55 34.74
CA ASP A 313 -10.57 -2.22 34.23
C ASP A 313 -10.27 -3.05 32.97
N ILE A 314 -10.42 -2.44 31.79
CA ILE A 314 -10.21 -3.11 30.51
C ILE A 314 -8.72 -3.34 30.18
N TYR A 315 -7.78 -2.68 30.89
CA TYR A 315 -6.34 -2.91 30.78
C TYR A 315 -5.86 -4.04 31.68
N HIS A 316 -6.55 -4.24 32.80
CA HIS A 316 -6.28 -5.31 33.74
C HIS A 316 -7.58 -6.06 34.06
N PRO A 317 -8.11 -6.88 33.14
CA PRO A 317 -9.39 -7.56 33.32
C PRO A 317 -9.45 -8.36 34.63
N HIS A 318 -8.34 -8.98 35.05
CA HIS A 318 -8.24 -9.76 36.28
C HIS A 318 -8.37 -8.94 37.57
N SER A 319 -8.17 -7.62 37.54
CA SER A 319 -8.41 -6.73 38.68
C SER A 319 -9.76 -6.03 38.63
N SER A 320 -10.58 -6.30 37.61
CA SER A 320 -11.92 -5.73 37.50
C SER A 320 -12.85 -6.27 38.59
N GLN A 321 -13.73 -5.42 39.11
CA GLN A 321 -14.79 -5.81 40.04
C GLN A 321 -15.94 -6.54 39.32
N LYS A 322 -16.07 -6.31 38.01
CA LYS A 322 -17.08 -6.90 37.13
C LYS A 322 -16.47 -7.26 35.78
N ASP A 323 -17.07 -8.24 35.12
CA ASP A 323 -16.70 -8.56 33.74
C ASP A 323 -17.16 -7.43 32.79
N PRO A 324 -16.35 -7.08 31.77
CA PRO A 324 -16.73 -6.08 30.78
C PRO A 324 -17.92 -6.57 29.95
N GLN A 325 -18.94 -5.72 29.77
CA GLN A 325 -20.06 -5.99 28.88
C GLN A 325 -19.77 -5.50 27.45
N SER A 326 -20.70 -5.76 26.53
CA SER A 326 -20.76 -5.01 25.27
C SER A 326 -21.46 -3.69 25.53
N TYR A 327 -20.79 -2.60 25.18
CA TYR A 327 -21.34 -1.25 25.25
C TYR A 327 -21.69 -0.76 23.86
N ARG A 328 -22.45 0.33 23.77
CA ARG A 328 -22.81 0.92 22.49
C ARG A 328 -21.57 1.30 21.67
N GLU A 329 -20.57 1.89 22.34
CA GLU A 329 -19.36 2.40 21.69
C GLU A 329 -18.20 1.42 21.68
N LEU A 330 -18.15 0.47 22.63
CA LEU A 330 -17.01 -0.41 22.86
C LEU A 330 -17.48 -1.86 23.02
N SER A 331 -16.81 -2.78 22.33
CA SER A 331 -16.94 -4.20 22.62
C SER A 331 -15.58 -4.84 22.87
N MET A 332 -15.53 -5.76 23.83
CA MET A 332 -14.41 -6.67 23.99
C MET A 332 -14.58 -7.83 23.01
N ARG A 333 -13.53 -8.15 22.25
CA ARG A 333 -13.55 -9.29 21.32
C ARG A 333 -12.82 -10.48 21.93
N GLU A 334 -11.57 -10.25 22.31
CA GLU A 334 -10.68 -11.18 23.00
C GLU A 334 -9.93 -10.40 24.10
N ASP A 335 -9.18 -11.11 24.94
CA ASP A 335 -8.38 -10.47 25.98
C ASP A 335 -7.47 -9.38 25.39
N LEU A 336 -7.59 -8.17 25.94
CA LEU A 336 -6.82 -6.99 25.57
C LEU A 336 -7.01 -6.53 24.10
N ARG A 337 -8.13 -6.91 23.49
CA ARG A 337 -8.55 -6.43 22.17
C ARG A 337 -9.95 -5.81 22.20
N MET A 338 -10.01 -4.55 21.82
CA MET A 338 -11.21 -3.74 21.90
C MET A 338 -11.61 -3.25 20.51
N ASP A 339 -12.91 -3.30 20.21
CA ASP A 339 -13.51 -2.68 19.03
C ASP A 339 -14.27 -1.42 19.48
N LEU A 340 -13.71 -0.26 19.15
CA LEU A 340 -14.23 1.07 19.45
C LEU A 340 -14.91 1.65 18.21
N ARG A 341 -16.23 1.76 18.27
CA ARG A 341 -17.10 2.23 17.18
C ARG A 341 -17.35 3.73 17.24
N ASP A 342 -17.34 4.29 18.44
CA ASP A 342 -17.66 5.70 18.65
C ASP A 342 -16.92 6.31 19.84
N GLY A 343 -16.80 7.62 19.86
CA GLY A 343 -16.15 8.37 20.93
C GLY A 343 -16.03 9.85 20.60
N PRO A 344 -15.79 10.73 21.60
CA PRO A 344 -15.76 12.17 21.40
C PRO A 344 -14.75 12.65 20.35
N GLN A 345 -13.53 12.11 20.32
CA GLN A 345 -12.51 12.49 19.34
C GLN A 345 -12.85 11.98 17.95
N LEU A 346 -13.34 10.74 17.84
CA LEU A 346 -13.82 10.19 16.58
C LEU A 346 -14.98 11.01 16.00
N GLN A 347 -15.96 11.41 16.83
CA GLN A 347 -17.08 12.26 16.41
C GLN A 347 -16.60 13.62 15.90
N LYS A 348 -15.58 14.21 16.56
CA LYS A 348 -14.96 15.45 16.12
C LYS A 348 -14.33 15.32 14.73
N LEU A 349 -13.59 14.25 14.46
CA LEU A 349 -12.99 14.01 13.14
C LEU A 349 -14.05 13.72 12.06
N ARG A 350 -15.18 13.10 12.43
CA ARG A 350 -16.32 12.86 11.52
C ARG A 350 -17.16 14.11 11.26
N GLY A 351 -16.84 15.26 11.88
CA GLY A 351 -17.66 16.48 11.77
C GLY A 351 -19.06 16.33 12.39
N GLY A 352 -19.21 15.48 13.41
CA GLY A 352 -20.48 15.23 14.11
C GLY A 352 -21.48 14.34 13.37
N ASN A 353 -21.22 13.92 12.13
CA ASN A 353 -22.12 13.02 11.40
C ASN A 353 -21.73 11.55 11.59
N ASN A 354 -22.36 10.92 12.58
CA ASN A 354 -22.09 9.52 12.87
C ASN A 354 -23.02 8.52 12.16
N LYS A 355 -23.95 9.01 11.35
CA LYS A 355 -24.94 8.14 10.71
C LYS A 355 -24.31 7.33 9.58
N PRO A 356 -24.76 6.08 9.35
CA PRO A 356 -24.42 5.36 8.14
C PRO A 356 -24.78 6.18 6.89
N ILE A 357 -23.89 6.18 5.90
CA ILE A 357 -24.11 6.89 4.63
C ILE A 357 -24.63 5.87 3.62
N VAL A 358 -25.67 6.22 2.89
CA VAL A 358 -26.14 5.43 1.74
C VAL A 358 -25.61 6.06 0.46
N VAL A 359 -24.67 5.39 -0.20
CA VAL A 359 -24.21 5.75 -1.55
C VAL A 359 -25.21 5.21 -2.55
N LYS A 360 -25.92 6.12 -3.22
CA LYS A 360 -26.95 5.78 -4.20
C LYS A 360 -26.35 5.34 -5.53
N ALA A 361 -26.88 4.25 -6.08
CA ALA A 361 -26.59 3.73 -7.41
C ALA A 361 -26.57 4.78 -8.52
N ALA A 362 -27.59 5.65 -8.53
CA ALA A 362 -27.86 6.59 -9.61
C ALA A 362 -26.89 7.79 -9.65
N ASN A 363 -26.14 8.03 -8.58
CA ASN A 363 -25.26 9.20 -8.46
C ASN A 363 -23.86 8.98 -9.05
N ASN A 364 -23.55 7.76 -9.53
CA ASN A 364 -22.26 7.44 -10.15
C ASN A 364 -22.21 7.75 -11.66
N ASN A 365 -23.12 8.57 -12.19
CA ASN A 365 -22.95 9.07 -13.54
C ASN A 365 -21.62 9.82 -13.63
N LYS A 366 -20.73 9.33 -14.51
CA LYS A 366 -19.32 9.76 -14.65
C LYS A 366 -19.13 11.27 -14.81
N ASP A 367 -20.19 11.98 -15.18
CA ASP A 367 -20.15 13.40 -15.53
C ASP A 367 -20.26 14.34 -14.33
N ASN A 368 -20.61 13.85 -13.14
CA ASN A 368 -20.65 14.66 -11.91
C ASN A 368 -20.21 13.82 -10.70
N PRO A 369 -18.90 13.72 -10.41
CA PRO A 369 -18.46 13.16 -9.14
C PRO A 369 -19.16 13.94 -8.01
N PRO A 370 -19.61 13.28 -6.94
CA PRO A 370 -20.31 13.95 -5.86
C PRO A 370 -19.44 15.09 -5.33
N THR A 371 -19.87 16.33 -5.59
CA THR A 371 -19.26 17.57 -5.10
C THR A 371 -19.59 17.70 -3.62
N THR A 372 -19.09 16.79 -2.79
CA THR A 372 -19.26 16.91 -1.35
C THR A 372 -18.31 18.00 -0.89
N ASN A 373 -18.84 19.20 -0.66
CA ASN A 373 -18.24 20.28 0.12
C ASN A 373 -17.98 19.87 1.61
N GLU A 374 -17.88 18.58 1.91
CA GLU A 374 -17.52 18.08 3.24
C GLU A 374 -16.01 17.80 3.22
N GLU A 375 -15.28 18.59 4.00
CA GLU A 375 -13.83 18.82 3.92
C GLU A 375 -12.95 17.61 4.28
N ASN A 376 -13.51 16.46 4.66
CA ASN A 376 -12.73 15.28 5.02
C ASN A 376 -13.24 13.99 4.34
N PRO A 377 -12.64 13.62 3.19
CA PRO A 377 -12.91 12.36 2.50
C PRO A 377 -11.90 11.27 2.90
N PHE A 378 -11.55 11.14 4.19
CA PHE A 378 -10.80 9.98 4.66
C PHE A 378 -11.45 8.67 4.15
N PHE A 379 -10.81 7.51 4.30
CA PHE A 379 -11.08 6.36 3.41
C PHE A 379 -12.53 5.87 3.28
N ARG A 380 -13.42 6.21 4.24
CA ARG A 380 -14.88 6.05 4.12
C ARG A 380 -15.49 6.65 2.85
N ARG A 381 -14.98 7.78 2.34
CA ARG A 381 -15.52 8.46 1.13
C ARG A 381 -14.52 8.55 -0.02
N HIS A 382 -13.43 7.81 0.07
CA HIS A 382 -12.38 7.87 -0.94
C HIS A 382 -12.90 7.32 -2.28
N PRO A 383 -12.85 8.10 -3.37
CA PRO A 383 -13.55 7.78 -4.63
C PRO A 383 -13.07 6.46 -5.23
N SER A 384 -11.76 6.21 -5.27
CA SER A 384 -11.23 4.95 -5.79
C SER A 384 -11.62 3.73 -4.96
N ILE A 385 -11.70 3.86 -3.63
CA ILE A 385 -12.11 2.76 -2.75
C ILE A 385 -13.58 2.44 -3.01
N LEU A 386 -14.45 3.45 -3.04
CA LEU A 386 -15.87 3.27 -3.31
C LEU A 386 -16.11 2.61 -4.67
N GLU A 387 -15.40 3.04 -5.70
CA GLU A 387 -15.52 2.46 -7.04
C GLU A 387 -15.07 0.99 -7.08
N ILE A 388 -13.95 0.65 -6.41
CA ILE A 388 -13.49 -0.76 -6.29
C ILE A 388 -14.54 -1.60 -5.57
N VAL A 389 -15.06 -1.12 -4.44
CA VAL A 389 -16.06 -1.82 -3.65
C VAL A 389 -17.35 -2.00 -4.44
N GLN A 390 -17.86 -0.96 -5.09
CA GLN A 390 -19.07 -1.03 -5.92
C GLN A 390 -18.93 -2.04 -7.07
N ARG A 391 -17.81 -2.03 -7.79
CA ARG A 391 -17.53 -2.99 -8.87
C ARG A 391 -17.35 -4.42 -8.36
N THR A 392 -16.78 -4.59 -7.17
CA THR A 392 -16.59 -5.90 -6.54
C THR A 392 -17.93 -6.50 -6.11
N MET A 393 -18.81 -5.68 -5.52
CA MET A 393 -20.13 -6.09 -5.04
C MET A 393 -21.17 -6.21 -6.16
N ASN A 394 -20.93 -5.58 -7.31
CA ASN A 394 -21.80 -5.59 -8.49
C ASN A 394 -21.01 -5.91 -9.77
N PRO A 395 -20.48 -7.12 -9.92
CA PRO A 395 -19.67 -7.48 -11.08
C PRO A 395 -20.53 -7.46 -12.36
N GLN A 396 -20.11 -6.68 -13.35
CA GLN A 396 -20.80 -6.54 -14.64
C GLN A 396 -20.15 -7.38 -15.76
N LYS A 397 -19.67 -8.58 -15.44
CA LYS A 397 -19.04 -9.46 -16.43
C LYS A 397 -20.10 -10.17 -17.29
N GLY A 398 -19.83 -10.27 -18.59
CA GLY A 398 -20.67 -11.01 -19.56
C GLY A 398 -21.89 -10.23 -20.06
N THR A 399 -22.86 -10.93 -20.64
CA THR A 399 -24.08 -10.34 -21.21
C THR A 399 -25.25 -10.29 -20.24
N LEU A 400 -25.18 -11.03 -19.13
CA LEU A 400 -26.30 -11.26 -18.22
C LEU A 400 -26.61 -10.08 -17.29
N TYR A 401 -25.67 -9.15 -17.08
CA TYR A 401 -25.93 -7.98 -16.22
C TYR A 401 -27.06 -7.10 -16.77
N LYS A 402 -27.33 -7.17 -18.08
CA LYS A 402 -28.46 -6.49 -18.74
C LYS A 402 -29.83 -7.17 -18.55
N GLY A 403 -29.86 -8.30 -17.86
CA GLY A 403 -31.04 -9.17 -17.77
C GLY A 403 -31.96 -8.90 -16.57
N ASN A 404 -31.57 -8.02 -15.64
CA ASN A 404 -32.34 -7.77 -14.41
C ASN A 404 -33.45 -6.73 -14.62
N PHE A 405 -34.42 -7.06 -15.47
CA PHE A 405 -35.61 -6.23 -15.73
C PHE A 405 -36.45 -5.98 -14.47
N GLY A 406 -36.46 -6.93 -13.53
CA GLY A 406 -37.16 -6.73 -12.25
C GLY A 406 -36.66 -5.48 -11.55
N ARG A 407 -35.35 -5.29 -11.48
CA ARG A 407 -34.76 -4.10 -10.87
C ARG A 407 -35.13 -2.80 -11.58
N HIS A 408 -35.20 -2.81 -12.91
CA HIS A 408 -35.69 -1.64 -13.66
C HIS A 408 -37.09 -1.20 -13.22
N ASN A 409 -37.99 -2.17 -12.95
CA ASN A 409 -39.37 -1.89 -12.56
C ASN A 409 -39.51 -1.36 -11.12
N PHE A 410 -38.51 -1.60 -10.26
CA PHE A 410 -38.55 -1.29 -8.83
C PHE A 410 -37.35 -0.40 -8.44
N GLU A 411 -37.23 0.77 -9.08
CA GLU A 411 -36.27 1.86 -8.75
C GLU A 411 -34.88 1.80 -9.43
N GLY A 412 -34.64 0.90 -10.39
CA GLY A 412 -33.40 0.84 -11.17
C GLY A 412 -33.33 1.82 -12.35
N SER A 413 -32.13 2.34 -12.64
CA SER A 413 -31.82 3.27 -13.75
C SER A 413 -31.96 2.69 -15.17
N GLY A 414 -32.40 1.45 -15.32
CA GLY A 414 -32.51 0.78 -16.62
C GLY A 414 -32.41 -0.74 -16.48
N PRO A 415 -32.49 -1.48 -17.60
CA PRO A 415 -32.17 -2.90 -17.65
C PRO A 415 -30.67 -3.17 -17.46
N ASP A 416 -29.84 -2.15 -17.30
CA ASP A 416 -28.38 -2.14 -17.49
C ASP A 416 -27.55 -2.62 -16.29
N GLY A 417 -28.15 -3.30 -15.31
CA GLY A 417 -27.38 -3.89 -14.19
C GLY A 417 -26.59 -2.85 -13.40
N SER A 418 -27.17 -1.66 -13.19
CA SER A 418 -26.56 -0.57 -12.40
C SER A 418 -26.10 -1.03 -11.00
N TYR A 419 -25.19 -0.30 -10.36
CA TYR A 419 -24.71 -0.70 -9.02
C TYR A 419 -25.82 -0.65 -8.00
N GLN A 420 -25.88 -1.58 -7.05
CA GLN A 420 -26.81 -1.47 -5.92
C GLN A 420 -26.40 -0.37 -4.95
N ASP A 421 -27.37 0.16 -4.22
CA ASP A 421 -27.11 1.07 -3.12
C ASP A 421 -26.20 0.40 -2.09
N MET A 422 -25.24 1.17 -1.59
CA MET A 422 -24.26 0.70 -0.63
C MET A 422 -24.38 1.51 0.66
N ARG A 423 -24.28 0.85 1.81
CA ARG A 423 -24.22 1.47 3.14
C ARG A 423 -22.77 1.49 3.63
N LEU A 424 -22.36 2.63 4.14
CA LEU A 424 -21.03 2.86 4.72
C LEU A 424 -21.17 3.14 6.21
N SER A 425 -20.59 2.31 7.07
CA SER A 425 -20.51 2.58 8.51
C SER A 425 -19.67 3.82 8.79
N ALA A 426 -19.78 4.38 9.99
CA ALA A 426 -18.75 5.28 10.49
C ALA A 426 -17.40 4.56 10.61
N ILE A 427 -16.31 5.33 10.60
CA ILE A 427 -14.95 4.78 10.75
C ILE A 427 -14.72 4.43 12.21
N GLY A 428 -14.58 3.14 12.54
CA GLY A 428 -14.22 2.68 13.88
C GLY A 428 -12.73 2.35 14.00
N GLY A 429 -12.34 1.84 15.17
CA GLY A 429 -10.98 1.36 15.42
C GLY A 429 -10.97 0.10 16.28
N ILE A 430 -10.22 -0.91 15.85
CA ILE A 430 -9.90 -2.08 16.66
C ILE A 430 -8.53 -1.85 17.29
N VAL A 431 -8.45 -1.80 18.61
CA VAL A 431 -7.20 -1.62 19.35
C VAL A 431 -6.74 -2.95 19.90
N SER A 432 -5.53 -3.38 19.52
CA SER A 432 -4.85 -4.52 20.14
C SER A 432 -3.78 -3.99 21.09
N LEU A 433 -3.98 -4.16 22.39
CA LEU A 433 -3.00 -3.73 23.40
C LEU A 433 -1.83 -4.71 23.48
N PRO A 434 -0.66 -4.28 23.99
CA PRO A 434 0.44 -5.17 24.35
C PRO A 434 -0.04 -6.39 25.14
N GLY A 435 0.37 -7.59 24.71
CA GLY A 435 -0.01 -8.86 25.33
C GLY A 435 -1.30 -9.50 24.79
N SER A 436 -2.07 -8.81 23.94
CA SER A 436 -3.24 -9.42 23.28
C SER A 436 -2.90 -10.70 22.52
N ALA A 437 -3.79 -11.69 22.61
CA ALA A 437 -3.62 -13.00 21.97
C ALA A 437 -3.96 -12.98 20.47
N ASP A 438 -3.58 -14.06 19.77
CA ASP A 438 -4.09 -14.34 18.43
C ASP A 438 -5.61 -14.52 18.48
N GLN A 439 -6.32 -13.94 17.50
CA GLN A 439 -7.74 -14.21 17.31
C GLN A 439 -7.98 -15.63 16.81
N ALA A 440 -9.16 -16.17 17.11
CA ALA A 440 -9.65 -17.36 16.43
C ALA A 440 -9.82 -17.08 14.93
N LEU A 441 -9.54 -18.06 14.08
CA LEU A 441 -9.81 -17.98 12.65
C LEU A 441 -11.32 -17.82 12.40
N HIS A 442 -11.73 -16.78 11.70
CA HIS A 442 -13.15 -16.49 11.46
C HIS A 442 -13.40 -15.78 10.13
N ALA A 443 -14.67 -15.74 9.73
CA ALA A 443 -15.19 -14.81 8.75
C ALA A 443 -16.13 -13.81 9.46
N ASP A 444 -16.18 -12.57 8.98
CA ASP A 444 -17.04 -11.53 9.55
C ASP A 444 -18.51 -11.70 9.15
N ALA A 445 -18.74 -12.27 7.96
CA ALA A 445 -20.06 -12.56 7.41
C ALA A 445 -20.12 -13.96 6.78
N PRO A 446 -21.28 -14.66 6.87
CA PRO A 446 -21.46 -15.94 6.20
C PRO A 446 -21.67 -15.78 4.70
N HIS A 447 -21.55 -16.88 3.95
CA HIS A 447 -22.13 -16.94 2.61
C HIS A 447 -23.65 -16.84 2.69
N LEU A 448 -24.28 -16.24 1.67
CA LEU A 448 -25.74 -16.15 1.59
C LEU A 448 -26.40 -17.49 1.21
N PHE A 449 -25.63 -18.38 0.57
CA PHE A 449 -26.08 -19.69 0.10
C PHE A 449 -24.95 -20.70 0.34
N GLU A 450 -25.32 -21.91 0.76
CA GLU A 450 -24.37 -22.98 1.09
C GLU A 450 -23.82 -23.71 -0.14
N THR A 451 -24.34 -23.42 -1.33
CA THR A 451 -24.06 -24.17 -2.56
C THR A 451 -23.36 -23.34 -3.64
N MET A 452 -23.17 -22.04 -3.44
CA MET A 452 -22.51 -21.18 -4.42
C MET A 452 -21.90 -19.91 -3.81
N THR A 453 -20.81 -19.46 -4.41
CA THR A 453 -20.22 -18.16 -4.10
C THR A 453 -20.85 -17.06 -4.95
N LEU A 454 -21.70 -16.24 -4.33
CA LEU A 454 -22.19 -14.99 -4.91
C LEU A 454 -21.17 -13.85 -4.80
N PRO A 455 -21.36 -12.73 -5.53
CA PRO A 455 -20.57 -11.51 -5.32
C PRO A 455 -20.58 -11.05 -3.86
N ALA A 456 -19.56 -10.29 -3.47
CA ALA A 456 -19.44 -9.75 -2.13
C ALA A 456 -20.68 -8.91 -1.78
N HIS A 457 -21.20 -9.10 -0.56
CA HIS A 457 -22.31 -8.30 -0.02
C HIS A 457 -21.88 -7.44 1.18
N TYR A 458 -20.65 -7.66 1.65
CA TYR A 458 -20.02 -6.98 2.76
C TYR A 458 -18.50 -6.98 2.50
N ILE A 459 -17.92 -5.79 2.38
CA ILE A 459 -16.48 -5.56 2.29
C ILE A 459 -16.05 -4.68 3.46
N ASN A 460 -14.94 -5.05 4.09
CA ASN A 460 -14.25 -4.22 5.07
C ASN A 460 -13.07 -3.53 4.41
N ALA A 461 -12.86 -2.27 4.77
CA ALA A 461 -11.64 -1.52 4.49
C ALA A 461 -10.89 -1.29 5.79
N PHE A 462 -9.65 -1.78 5.89
CA PHE A 462 -8.77 -1.54 7.03
C PHE A 462 -7.56 -0.70 6.64
N THR A 463 -7.10 0.13 7.58
CA THR A 463 -5.83 0.87 7.49
C THR A 463 -5.21 1.02 8.88
N MET A 464 -3.89 1.18 8.94
CA MET A 464 -3.17 1.32 10.21
C MET A 464 -3.35 2.73 10.79
N GLY A 465 -3.58 2.82 12.10
CA GLY A 465 -3.59 4.08 12.86
C GLY A 465 -2.29 4.34 13.64
N CYS A 466 -1.26 3.52 13.45
CA CYS A 466 0.04 3.66 14.10
C CYS A 466 1.17 3.25 13.15
N SER A 467 2.42 3.59 13.48
CA SER A 467 3.60 3.15 12.73
C SER A 467 3.72 1.62 12.77
N GLY A 468 3.97 1.01 11.61
CA GLY A 468 4.12 -0.45 11.46
C GLY A 468 5.56 -0.96 11.57
N GLU A 469 6.48 -0.19 12.15
CA GLU A 469 7.92 -0.54 12.18
C GLU A 469 8.25 -1.71 13.12
N ASP A 470 7.47 -1.92 14.18
CA ASP A 470 7.68 -3.03 15.13
C ASP A 470 7.02 -4.32 14.63
N GLU A 471 7.83 -5.28 14.19
CA GLU A 471 7.39 -6.60 13.72
C GLU A 471 6.74 -7.47 14.83
N LEU A 472 6.80 -7.05 16.10
CA LEU A 472 6.10 -7.70 17.21
C LEU A 472 4.65 -7.22 17.36
N VAL A 473 4.31 -6.09 16.74
CA VAL A 473 2.92 -5.66 16.61
C VAL A 473 2.25 -6.61 15.61
N GLY A 474 1.36 -7.47 16.09
CA GLY A 474 0.63 -8.40 15.23
C GLY A 474 -0.05 -7.67 14.07
N CYS A 475 -0.15 -8.29 12.90
CA CYS A 475 -0.97 -7.79 11.79
C CYS A 475 -2.31 -8.55 11.70
N THR A 476 -3.16 -8.17 10.74
CA THR A 476 -4.28 -9.05 10.34
C THR A 476 -3.75 -10.08 9.35
N ALA A 477 -4.04 -11.35 9.61
CA ALA A 477 -3.68 -12.47 8.75
C ALA A 477 -4.90 -12.94 7.96
N PHE A 478 -4.70 -13.32 6.71
CA PHE A 478 -5.76 -13.76 5.79
C PHE A 478 -5.45 -15.16 5.25
N VAL A 479 -6.49 -15.95 4.99
CA VAL A 479 -6.38 -17.19 4.23
C VAL A 479 -6.74 -16.89 2.78
N HIS A 480 -5.75 -16.95 1.91
CA HIS A 480 -5.84 -16.51 0.53
C HIS A 480 -6.84 -17.36 -0.30
N GLY A 481 -7.88 -16.72 -0.85
CA GLY A 481 -8.93 -17.39 -1.64
C GLY A 481 -10.06 -18.00 -0.83
N SER A 482 -10.05 -17.87 0.50
CA SER A 482 -11.04 -18.50 1.40
C SER A 482 -12.44 -17.89 1.35
N HIS A 483 -12.64 -16.77 0.64
CA HIS A 483 -13.97 -16.21 0.38
C HIS A 483 -14.82 -17.04 -0.59
N GLN A 484 -14.23 -18.07 -1.21
CA GLN A 484 -14.93 -19.03 -2.07
C GLN A 484 -15.39 -20.22 -1.24
N ILE A 485 -16.67 -20.57 -1.32
CA ILE A 485 -17.24 -21.67 -0.53
C ILE A 485 -16.62 -23.02 -0.92
N GLU A 486 -16.23 -23.18 -2.18
CA GLU A 486 -15.53 -24.35 -2.69
C GLU A 486 -14.14 -24.52 -2.06
N PHE A 487 -13.48 -23.41 -1.73
CA PHE A 487 -12.20 -23.44 -1.02
C PHE A 487 -12.40 -23.98 0.40
N THR A 488 -13.33 -23.41 1.17
CA THR A 488 -13.57 -23.82 2.55
C THR A 488 -14.08 -25.26 2.62
N ALA A 489 -14.96 -25.67 1.69
CA ALA A 489 -15.42 -27.05 1.57
C ALA A 489 -14.29 -28.04 1.25
N ARG A 490 -13.22 -27.59 0.58
CA ARG A 490 -12.09 -28.46 0.25
C ARG A 490 -11.08 -28.59 1.39
N TYR A 491 -10.79 -27.49 2.09
CA TYR A 491 -9.67 -27.43 3.04
C TYR A 491 -10.08 -27.41 4.51
N MET A 492 -11.39 -27.36 4.81
CA MET A 492 -11.90 -27.38 6.18
C MET A 492 -12.92 -28.51 6.45
N ALA A 493 -13.27 -29.34 5.47
CA ALA A 493 -14.39 -30.28 5.59
C ALA A 493 -14.06 -31.64 6.24
N ASP A 494 -12.83 -31.89 6.70
CA ASP A 494 -12.46 -33.21 7.25
C ASP A 494 -12.36 -33.21 8.78
N GLU A 495 -13.07 -34.15 9.40
CA GLU A 495 -13.06 -34.48 10.84
C GLU A 495 -11.89 -35.39 11.26
N GLU A 496 -10.97 -35.73 10.34
CA GLU A 496 -9.84 -36.62 10.63
C GLU A 496 -8.73 -35.86 11.39
N GLU A 497 -8.51 -36.24 12.65
CA GLU A 497 -7.56 -35.65 13.62
C GLU A 497 -6.11 -35.48 13.12
N ASP A 498 -5.73 -36.16 12.03
CA ASP A 498 -4.35 -36.17 11.49
C ASP A 498 -4.16 -35.25 10.26
N ASN A 499 -5.22 -34.67 9.70
CA ASN A 499 -5.11 -33.72 8.59
C ASN A 499 -4.74 -32.33 9.14
N ASN A 500 -3.45 -32.16 9.46
CA ASN A 500 -2.82 -30.90 9.83
C ASN A 500 -3.28 -29.73 8.93
N ASN A 501 -4.34 -29.04 9.35
CA ASN A 501 -4.66 -27.64 9.13
C ASN A 501 -4.17 -27.02 7.80
N GLN A 502 -4.40 -27.70 6.67
CA GLN A 502 -3.90 -27.33 5.32
C GLN A 502 -4.38 -25.94 4.88
N VAL A 503 -5.45 -25.43 5.49
CA VAL A 503 -5.92 -24.05 5.32
C VAL A 503 -4.81 -23.02 5.57
N PHE A 504 -3.91 -23.28 6.53
CA PHE A 504 -2.79 -22.38 6.85
C PHE A 504 -1.65 -22.42 5.83
N ASP A 505 -1.61 -23.41 4.94
CA ASP A 505 -0.69 -23.36 3.80
C ASP A 505 -0.99 -22.18 2.89
N PHE A 506 -2.21 -21.62 2.95
CA PHE A 506 -2.69 -20.44 2.22
C PHE A 506 -2.66 -19.14 3.04
N LEU A 507 -2.09 -19.18 4.25
CA LEU A 507 -1.97 -18.01 5.10
C LEU A 507 -1.15 -16.91 4.42
N VAL A 508 -1.51 -15.66 4.66
CA VAL A 508 -0.75 -14.47 4.30
C VAL A 508 -0.87 -13.46 5.44
N ARG A 509 0.27 -12.93 5.89
CA ARG A 509 0.35 -11.97 7.00
C ARG A 509 0.89 -10.63 6.51
N PRO A 510 0.11 -9.85 5.74
CA PRO A 510 0.60 -8.58 5.20
C PRO A 510 0.88 -7.58 6.31
N GLN A 511 2.09 -7.04 6.33
CA GLN A 511 2.48 -5.97 7.22
C GLN A 511 2.16 -4.63 6.54
N LEU A 512 1.06 -4.03 6.97
CA LEU A 512 0.60 -2.73 6.48
C LEU A 512 1.39 -1.60 7.15
N GLU A 513 1.67 -0.57 6.38
CA GLU A 513 2.21 0.70 6.87
C GLU A 513 1.12 1.78 6.91
N LEU A 514 1.42 2.93 7.54
CA LEU A 514 0.54 4.08 7.49
C LEU A 514 0.27 4.48 6.03
N GLY A 515 -1.00 4.73 5.72
CA GLY A 515 -1.44 5.06 4.36
C GLY A 515 -1.82 3.85 3.49
N ASP A 516 -1.40 2.63 3.86
CA ASP A 516 -1.85 1.42 3.17
C ASP A 516 -3.32 1.13 3.49
N VAL A 517 -4.05 0.57 2.52
CA VAL A 517 -5.42 0.07 2.71
C VAL A 517 -5.49 -1.39 2.32
N VAL A 518 -6.12 -2.22 3.14
CA VAL A 518 -6.58 -3.54 2.71
C VAL A 518 -8.10 -3.52 2.58
N LEU A 519 -8.59 -3.93 1.42
CA LEU A 519 -10.00 -4.24 1.20
C LEU A 519 -10.15 -5.75 1.25
N PHE A 520 -11.17 -6.27 1.92
CA PHE A 520 -11.46 -7.70 1.89
C PHE A 520 -12.95 -7.99 1.96
N ASP A 521 -13.35 -9.02 1.23
CA ASP A 521 -14.65 -9.66 1.33
C ASP A 521 -14.78 -10.27 2.72
N CYS A 522 -15.82 -9.90 3.47
CA CYS A 522 -16.01 -10.33 4.85
C CYS A 522 -16.23 -11.84 5.02
N ARG A 523 -16.32 -12.60 3.91
CA ARG A 523 -16.30 -14.08 3.91
C ARG A 523 -14.89 -14.66 3.92
N THR A 524 -13.87 -13.86 3.64
CA THR A 524 -12.47 -14.27 3.72
C THR A 524 -12.14 -14.64 5.17
N LEU A 525 -11.65 -15.86 5.37
CA LEU A 525 -11.16 -16.31 6.66
C LEU A 525 -9.92 -15.50 7.05
N HIS A 526 -9.96 -14.91 8.23
CA HIS A 526 -8.91 -14.06 8.75
C HIS A 526 -8.88 -14.09 10.28
N PHE A 527 -7.83 -13.53 10.84
CA PHE A 527 -7.67 -13.32 12.28
C PHE A 527 -6.59 -12.27 12.52
N GLY A 528 -6.76 -11.44 13.55
CA GLY A 528 -5.69 -10.55 13.98
C GLY A 528 -4.69 -11.28 14.88
N LEU A 529 -3.41 -11.19 14.53
CA LEU A 529 -2.30 -11.71 15.32
C LEU A 529 -2.16 -10.95 16.63
N GLY A 530 -1.64 -11.65 17.64
CA GLY A 530 -1.37 -11.10 18.96
C GLY A 530 -0.33 -10.01 18.91
N ASN A 531 -0.47 -9.01 19.79
CA ASN A 531 0.48 -7.93 19.91
C ASN A 531 1.54 -8.29 20.95
N GLN A 532 2.72 -8.68 20.48
CA GLN A 532 3.86 -9.07 21.31
C GLN A 532 4.81 -7.90 21.62
N SER A 533 4.49 -6.69 21.12
CA SER A 533 5.24 -5.49 21.49
C SER A 533 5.10 -5.24 23.00
N GLN A 534 6.06 -4.52 23.57
CA GLN A 534 6.04 -4.19 25.00
C GLN A 534 5.22 -2.93 25.30
N SER A 535 5.02 -2.07 24.31
CA SER A 535 4.52 -0.71 24.55
C SER A 535 3.64 -0.14 23.45
N VAL A 536 3.48 -0.83 22.32
CA VAL A 536 2.72 -0.28 21.19
C VAL A 536 1.27 -0.73 21.32
N GLU A 537 0.36 0.21 21.53
CA GLU A 537 -1.07 -0.02 21.33
C GLU A 537 -1.36 0.09 19.83
N ARG A 538 -1.97 -0.94 19.23
CA ARG A 538 -2.18 -1.02 17.77
C ARG A 538 -3.62 -0.65 17.41
N PRO A 539 -3.93 0.62 17.07
CA PRO A 539 -5.20 0.97 16.45
C PRO A 539 -5.21 0.55 14.97
N LEU A 540 -6.16 -0.30 14.61
CA LEU A 540 -6.52 -0.65 13.24
C LEU A 540 -7.84 0.04 12.91
N LEU A 541 -7.80 1.01 12.00
CA LEU A 541 -8.98 1.77 11.59
C LEU A 541 -9.79 0.95 10.57
N TYR A 542 -11.11 1.01 10.67
CA TYR A 542 -11.97 0.26 9.75
C TYR A 542 -13.21 1.03 9.29
N CYS A 543 -13.70 0.68 8.10
CA CYS A 543 -15.01 1.08 7.60
C CYS A 543 -15.69 -0.13 6.94
N ASN A 544 -16.92 -0.41 7.39
CA ASN A 544 -17.75 -1.50 6.88
C ASN A 544 -18.57 -0.98 5.71
N MET A 545 -18.56 -1.70 4.60
CA MET A 545 -19.27 -1.34 3.37
C MET A 545 -20.16 -2.51 2.94
N THR A 546 -21.47 -2.32 3.04
CA THR A 546 -22.45 -3.40 2.82
C THR A 546 -23.42 -3.03 1.72
N HIS A 547 -24.06 -4.03 1.09
CA HIS A 547 -25.26 -3.75 0.30
C HIS A 547 -26.31 -3.12 1.21
N ALA A 548 -27.12 -2.20 0.67
CA ALA A 548 -28.12 -1.50 1.47
C ALA A 548 -29.22 -2.43 2.02
N TRP A 549 -29.46 -3.58 1.42
CA TRP A 549 -30.39 -4.58 1.95
C TRP A 549 -29.76 -5.48 3.02
N PHE A 550 -28.43 -5.54 3.10
CA PHE A 550 -27.76 -6.37 4.10
C PHE A 550 -27.85 -5.70 5.47
N HIS A 551 -28.21 -6.49 6.47
CA HIS A 551 -28.24 -6.08 7.86
C HIS A 551 -27.29 -6.97 8.64
N ASP A 552 -26.22 -6.37 9.16
CA ASP A 552 -25.33 -7.05 10.07
C ASP A 552 -26.05 -7.25 11.42
N PRO A 553 -26.31 -8.49 11.86
CA PRO A 553 -26.98 -8.74 13.13
C PRO A 553 -26.13 -8.33 14.34
N LYS A 554 -24.83 -8.05 14.17
CA LYS A 554 -23.90 -7.63 15.25
C LYS A 554 -23.98 -6.12 15.59
N ASN A 555 -25.13 -5.48 15.35
CA ASN A 555 -25.34 -4.08 15.74
C ASN A 555 -25.72 -3.97 17.22
N TRP A 556 -24.93 -3.20 17.96
CA TRP A 556 -25.08 -3.02 19.41
C TRP A 556 -25.78 -1.72 19.80
N ASP A 557 -26.52 -1.11 18.87
CA ASP A 557 -27.10 0.23 19.03
C ASP A 557 -28.02 0.37 20.26
N ASN A 558 -28.53 -0.74 20.79
CA ASN A 558 -29.38 -0.78 21.99
C ASN A 558 -28.63 -1.01 23.31
N HIS A 559 -27.29 -1.12 23.31
CA HIS A 559 -26.50 -1.34 24.53
C HIS A 559 -26.33 -0.03 25.33
N HIS A 560 -25.97 -0.18 26.61
CA HIS A 560 -25.69 0.95 27.48
C HIS A 560 -24.51 1.79 26.94
N PRO A 561 -24.63 3.13 26.88
CA PRO A 561 -23.53 3.97 26.45
C PRO A 561 -22.48 4.18 27.54
N ILE A 562 -21.20 4.24 27.16
CA ILE A 562 -20.10 4.63 28.05
C ILE A 562 -20.02 6.14 28.17
N PHE A 563 -20.17 6.84 27.04
CA PHE A 563 -20.09 8.29 27.02
C PHE A 563 -21.47 8.88 27.30
N PRO A 564 -21.59 9.78 28.29
CA PRO A 564 -22.84 10.51 28.55
C PRO A 564 -23.29 11.25 27.28
N SER A 565 -24.60 11.31 27.06
CA SER A 565 -25.12 12.04 25.90
C SER A 565 -24.84 13.54 26.08
N SER A 566 -24.67 14.26 24.97
CA SER A 566 -24.50 15.72 25.01
C SER A 566 -25.67 16.43 25.72
N ASP A 567 -26.83 15.78 25.76
CA ASP A 567 -28.05 16.29 26.38
C ASP A 567 -28.05 16.08 27.91
N ASP A 568 -27.22 15.18 28.45
CA ASP A 568 -27.13 14.93 29.91
C ASP A 568 -26.32 16.00 30.66
N TYR A 569 -25.72 16.96 29.95
CA TYR A 569 -24.95 18.08 30.52
C TYR A 569 -25.70 19.43 30.50
N GLN A 570 -26.98 19.44 30.09
CA GLN A 570 -27.88 20.61 30.21
C GLN A 570 -28.75 20.48 31.46
#